data_AF-A0A1J6YML6-F1
#
_entry.id   AF-A0A1J6YML6-F1
#
_cell.length_a   1.000
_cell.length_b   1.000
_cell.length_c   1.000
_cell.angle_alpha   90.00
_cell.angle_beta   90.00
_cell.angle_gamma   90.00
#
_symmetry.space_group_name_H-M   'P 1'
#
loop_
_entity.id
_entity.type
_entity.pdbx_description
1 polymer ?
#
loop_
_entity_poly.entity_id
_entity_poly.type
_entity_poly.pdbx_seq_one_letter_code
_entity_poly.pdbx_strand_id
1 'polypeptide(L)'
;MLFAWITDPNAWLALGTLTLLEIVLGIDNIIFLSLVVAKLPTAQRNHARRLGLAAAMVMRLALLASIAWVTRLTNPLFELFGEAISARDLILLLGGLFLIWKASKEIHESIEGEEEGLKTRVSSFLGAIVQIMLLDIIFSLDSVITAVGLSDHLFIMMAAVVIAVGVMMFAARPIGEFVDRHPSVKMLALSFLILVGFTLILESFDVHVPKGYIYFAMFFSIAVESLNLLRSKKHPL
;
A
#
# COMPACT_ATOMS: atom_id res chain seq x y z
N MET A 1 -14.77 -25.38 18.67
CA MET A 1 -14.07 -24.18 19.16
C MET A 1 -13.42 -23.33 18.04
N LEU A 2 -13.01 -23.91 16.89
CA LEU A 2 -12.48 -23.13 15.74
C LEU A 2 -13.52 -22.31 14.95
N PHE A 3 -14.80 -22.70 14.96
CA PHE A 3 -15.88 -22.05 14.19
C PHE A 3 -16.92 -21.33 15.06
N ALA A 4 -16.64 -21.18 16.36
CA ALA A 4 -17.58 -20.54 17.30
C ALA A 4 -17.84 -19.06 16.95
N TRP A 5 -16.91 -18.42 16.24
CA TRP A 5 -17.05 -17.06 15.72
C TRP A 5 -18.16 -16.92 14.67
N ILE A 6 -18.53 -17.99 13.95
CA ILE A 6 -19.59 -17.94 12.92
C ILE A 6 -20.94 -17.58 13.55
N THR A 7 -21.16 -17.99 14.81
CA THR A 7 -22.40 -17.76 15.55
C THR A 7 -22.37 -16.52 16.45
N ASP A 8 -21.24 -15.81 16.54
CA ASP A 8 -21.08 -14.62 17.39
C ASP A 8 -21.23 -13.33 16.55
N PRO A 9 -22.26 -12.50 16.80
CA PRO A 9 -22.44 -11.22 16.12
C PRO A 9 -21.23 -10.28 16.23
N ASN A 10 -20.47 -10.33 17.34
CA ASN A 10 -19.30 -9.48 17.53
C ASN A 10 -18.16 -9.86 16.56
N ALA A 11 -18.02 -11.15 16.25
CA ALA A 11 -17.03 -11.62 15.28
C ALA A 11 -17.31 -11.12 13.87
N TRP A 12 -18.58 -11.02 13.47
CA TRP A 12 -18.98 -10.47 12.18
C TRP A 12 -18.75 -8.95 12.09
N LEU A 13 -18.98 -8.22 13.19
CA LEU A 13 -18.64 -6.79 13.28
C LEU A 13 -17.13 -6.57 13.19
N ALA A 14 -16.34 -7.40 13.88
CA ALA A 14 -14.88 -7.37 13.79
C ALA A 14 -14.40 -7.68 12.37
N LEU A 15 -14.96 -8.72 11.72
CA LEU A 15 -14.66 -9.07 10.33
C LEU A 15 -14.95 -7.90 9.39
N GLY A 16 -16.12 -7.28 9.53
CA GLY A 16 -16.52 -6.13 8.70
C GLY A 16 -15.60 -4.92 8.91
N THR A 17 -15.29 -4.60 10.16
CA THR A 17 -14.39 -3.49 10.52
C THR A 17 -12.98 -3.72 9.99
N LEU A 18 -12.42 -4.91 10.21
CA LEU A 18 -11.12 -5.29 9.69
C LEU A 18 -11.10 -5.26 8.16
N THR A 19 -12.13 -5.81 7.51
CA THR A 19 -12.22 -5.79 6.04
C THR A 19 -12.27 -4.37 5.51
N LEU A 20 -13.03 -3.47 6.16
CA LEU A 20 -13.12 -2.07 5.76
C LEU A 20 -11.77 -1.37 5.92
N LEU A 21 -11.12 -1.53 7.07
CA LEU A 21 -9.79 -0.97 7.32
C LEU A 21 -8.79 -1.47 6.29
N GLU A 22 -8.81 -2.77 6.01
CA GLU A 22 -7.93 -3.42 5.04
C GLU A 22 -8.14 -2.91 3.61
N ILE A 23 -9.39 -2.67 3.20
CA ILE A 23 -9.70 -2.08 1.90
C ILE A 23 -9.21 -0.63 1.85
N VAL A 24 -9.50 0.18 2.87
CA VAL A 24 -9.10 1.60 2.91
C VAL A 24 -7.58 1.73 2.89
N LEU A 25 -6.87 0.95 3.71
CA LEU A 25 -5.42 0.83 3.71
C LEU A 25 -4.87 0.31 2.37
N GLY A 26 -5.58 -0.63 1.75
CA GLY A 26 -5.15 -1.31 0.52
C GLY A 26 -5.30 -0.49 -0.77
N ILE A 27 -6.05 0.64 -0.75
CA ILE A 27 -6.19 1.51 -1.93
C ILE A 27 -4.82 2.04 -2.38
N ASP A 28 -3.99 2.46 -1.44
CA ASP A 28 -2.65 2.98 -1.74
C ASP A 28 -1.76 1.90 -2.37
N ASN A 29 -1.89 0.65 -1.89
CA ASN A 29 -1.18 -0.50 -2.45
C ASN A 29 -1.61 -0.79 -3.89
N ILE A 30 -2.90 -0.67 -4.23
CA ILE A 30 -3.39 -0.85 -5.61
C ILE A 30 -2.88 0.25 -6.53
N ILE A 31 -2.92 1.51 -6.07
CA ILE A 31 -2.43 2.65 -6.85
C ILE A 31 -0.95 2.44 -7.14
N PHE A 32 -0.17 2.11 -6.12
CA PHE A 32 1.26 1.85 -6.28
C PHE A 32 1.54 0.67 -7.23
N LEU A 33 0.84 -0.44 -7.04
CA LEU A 33 0.92 -1.60 -7.93
C LEU A 33 0.62 -1.21 -9.38
N SER A 34 -0.38 -0.34 -9.59
CA SER A 34 -0.74 0.14 -10.92
C SER A 34 0.38 0.95 -11.56
N LEU A 35 1.09 1.80 -10.79
CA LEU A 35 2.24 2.56 -11.27
C LEU A 35 3.41 1.67 -11.69
N VAL A 36 3.71 0.61 -10.93
CA VAL A 36 4.78 -0.35 -11.28
C VAL A 36 4.39 -1.16 -12.51
N VAL A 37 3.16 -1.64 -12.57
CA VAL A 37 2.68 -2.45 -13.69
C VAL A 37 2.56 -1.62 -14.97
N ALA A 38 2.29 -0.31 -14.88
CA ALA A 38 2.24 0.57 -16.04
C ALA A 38 3.56 0.57 -16.86
N LYS A 39 4.70 0.26 -16.22
CA LYS A 39 6.01 0.15 -16.89
C LYS A 39 6.23 -1.18 -17.63
N LEU A 40 5.31 -2.14 -17.50
CA LEU A 40 5.36 -3.42 -18.22
C LEU A 40 4.67 -3.32 -19.60
N PRO A 41 5.05 -4.20 -20.56
CA PRO A 41 4.32 -4.36 -21.81
C PRO A 41 2.84 -4.62 -21.55
N THR A 42 1.96 -4.01 -22.34
CA THR A 42 0.48 -4.06 -22.18
C THR A 42 -0.05 -5.48 -22.03
N ALA A 43 0.50 -6.44 -22.79
CA ALA A 43 0.14 -7.86 -22.72
C ALA A 43 0.40 -8.50 -21.34
N GLN A 44 1.41 -8.03 -20.61
CA GLN A 44 1.80 -8.59 -19.31
C GLN A 44 1.10 -7.92 -18.12
N ARG A 45 0.56 -6.70 -18.30
CA ARG A 45 0.04 -5.88 -17.21
C ARG A 45 -1.02 -6.59 -16.37
N ASN A 46 -2.04 -7.15 -17.01
CA ASN A 46 -3.13 -7.84 -16.29
C ASN A 46 -2.67 -9.12 -15.59
N HIS A 47 -1.63 -9.77 -16.11
CA HIS A 47 -1.05 -10.93 -15.45
C HIS A 47 -0.22 -10.49 -14.24
N ALA A 48 0.58 -9.43 -14.38
CA ALA A 48 1.35 -8.85 -13.29
C ALA A 48 0.49 -8.34 -12.14
N ARG A 49 -0.66 -7.68 -12.42
CA ARG A 49 -1.61 -7.25 -11.38
C ARG A 49 -2.12 -8.43 -10.55
N ARG A 50 -2.61 -9.47 -11.24
CA ARG A 50 -3.19 -10.65 -10.57
C ARG A 50 -2.16 -11.43 -9.79
N LEU A 51 -0.99 -11.69 -10.40
CA LEU A 51 0.07 -12.45 -9.74
C LEU A 51 0.69 -11.64 -8.59
N GLY A 52 0.90 -10.34 -8.77
CA GLY A 52 1.40 -9.43 -7.75
C GLY A 52 0.46 -9.36 -6.54
N LEU A 53 -0.85 -9.17 -6.76
CA LEU A 53 -1.84 -9.17 -5.68
C LEU A 53 -1.97 -10.53 -4.99
N ALA A 54 -1.93 -11.63 -5.74
CA ALA A 54 -1.97 -12.96 -5.16
C ALA A 54 -0.73 -13.23 -4.31
N ALA A 55 0.45 -12.86 -4.79
CA ALA A 55 1.71 -12.99 -4.04
C ALA A 55 1.71 -12.11 -2.78
N ALA A 56 1.26 -10.86 -2.89
CA ALA A 56 1.08 -9.95 -1.77
C ALA A 56 0.14 -10.53 -0.70
N MET A 57 -1.02 -11.06 -1.11
CA MET A 57 -1.95 -11.73 -0.19
C MET A 57 -1.30 -12.91 0.53
N VAL A 58 -0.60 -13.79 -0.19
CA VAL A 58 0.10 -14.92 0.44
C VAL A 58 1.15 -14.43 1.43
N MET A 59 1.92 -13.41 1.08
CA MET A 59 2.90 -12.81 1.99
C MET A 59 2.23 -12.24 3.24
N ARG A 60 1.10 -11.55 3.08
CA ARG A 60 0.34 -10.97 4.20
C ARG A 60 -0.26 -12.02 5.12
N LEU A 61 -0.81 -13.10 4.55
CA LEU A 61 -1.28 -14.24 5.31
C LEU A 61 -0.13 -14.95 6.03
N ALA A 62 1.06 -15.02 5.43
CA ALA A 62 2.25 -15.57 6.07
C ALA A 62 2.74 -14.70 7.24
N LEU A 63 2.73 -13.36 7.08
CA LEU A 63 3.03 -12.42 8.16
C LEU A 63 2.02 -12.56 9.31
N LEU A 64 0.72 -12.65 9.01
CA LEU A 64 -0.33 -12.89 10.00
C LEU A 64 -0.21 -14.26 10.67
N ALA A 65 0.05 -15.33 9.92
CA ALA A 65 0.29 -16.65 10.51
C ALA A 65 1.53 -16.63 11.44
N SER A 66 2.47 -15.74 11.15
CA SER A 66 3.69 -15.51 11.92
C SER A 66 3.52 -14.40 12.96
N ILE A 67 2.34 -14.23 13.59
CA ILE A 67 2.09 -13.22 14.63
C ILE A 67 3.22 -13.17 15.66
N ALA A 68 3.63 -14.33 16.20
CA ALA A 68 4.69 -14.38 17.21
C ALA A 68 6.05 -13.85 16.70
N TRP A 69 6.30 -13.94 15.39
CA TRP A 69 7.47 -13.33 14.76
C TRP A 69 7.29 -11.82 14.57
N VAL A 70 6.12 -11.39 14.08
CA VAL A 70 5.80 -9.96 13.91
C VAL A 70 5.88 -9.21 15.24
N THR A 71 5.36 -9.76 16.33
CA THR A 71 5.48 -9.16 17.68
C THR A 71 6.93 -9.15 18.19
N ARG A 72 7.81 -9.99 17.67
CA ARG A 72 9.25 -9.89 17.99
C ARG A 72 9.94 -8.79 17.20
N LEU A 73 9.42 -8.39 16.04
CA LEU A 73 9.99 -7.26 15.29
C LEU A 73 9.87 -5.95 16.05
N THR A 74 8.88 -5.82 16.94
CA THR A 74 8.70 -4.65 17.82
C THR A 74 9.54 -4.73 19.10
N ASN A 75 10.21 -5.85 19.39
CA ASN A 75 11.12 -5.91 20.53
C ASN A 75 12.38 -5.09 20.22
N PRO A 76 12.90 -4.33 21.20
CA PRO A 76 14.10 -3.54 21.00
C PRO A 76 15.30 -4.46 20.74
N LEU A 77 16.04 -4.17 19.66
CA LEU A 77 17.27 -4.89 19.29
C LEU A 77 18.48 -4.30 20.00
N PHE A 78 18.56 -2.97 20.05
CA PHE A 78 19.63 -2.22 20.70
C PHE A 78 19.14 -0.82 21.07
N GLU A 79 19.75 -0.22 22.08
CA GLU A 79 19.48 1.18 22.47
C GLU A 79 20.55 2.09 21.87
N LEU A 80 20.13 3.15 21.18
CA LEU A 80 21.02 4.17 20.64
C LEU A 80 20.51 5.54 21.07
N PHE A 81 21.36 6.36 21.72
CA PHE A 81 20.99 7.69 22.23
C PHE A 81 19.77 7.71 23.18
N GLY A 82 19.47 6.59 23.87
CA GLY A 82 18.34 6.48 24.78
C GLY A 82 17.02 6.08 24.11
N GLU A 83 17.02 5.85 22.80
CA GLU A 83 15.90 5.30 22.04
C GLU A 83 16.13 3.81 21.76
N ALA A 84 15.10 2.99 21.98
CA ALA A 84 15.18 1.55 21.84
C ALA A 84 14.73 1.15 20.42
N ILE A 85 15.69 0.83 19.54
CA ILE A 85 15.40 0.60 18.12
C ILE A 85 15.04 -0.86 17.89
N SER A 86 13.87 -1.11 17.30
CA SER A 86 13.38 -2.43 16.93
C SER A 86 13.64 -2.77 15.45
N ALA A 87 13.46 -4.04 15.08
CA ALA A 87 13.56 -4.46 13.68
C ALA A 87 12.47 -3.81 12.81
N ARG A 88 11.27 -3.61 13.38
CA ARG A 88 10.17 -2.89 12.73
C ARG A 88 10.62 -1.48 12.34
N ASP A 89 11.21 -0.75 13.28
CA ASP A 89 11.56 0.66 13.07
C ASP A 89 12.56 0.81 11.93
N LEU A 90 13.54 -0.09 11.86
CA LEU A 90 14.49 -0.11 10.75
C LEU A 90 13.79 -0.39 9.41
N ILE A 91 12.82 -1.30 9.37
CA ILE A 91 12.06 -1.59 8.14
C ILE A 91 11.20 -0.39 7.73
N LEU A 92 10.53 0.27 8.69
CA LEU A 92 9.72 1.45 8.41
C LEU A 92 10.58 2.63 7.95
N LEU A 93 11.75 2.85 8.58
CA LEU A 93 12.70 3.90 8.20
C LEU A 93 13.23 3.67 6.79
N LEU A 94 13.76 2.48 6.50
CA LEU A 94 14.30 2.14 5.19
C LEU A 94 13.20 2.12 4.13
N GLY A 95 12.01 1.61 4.48
CA GLY A 95 10.85 1.61 3.62
C GLY A 95 10.37 3.01 3.28
N GLY A 96 10.27 3.89 4.27
CA GLY A 96 9.90 5.29 4.09
C GLY A 96 10.90 6.07 3.23
N LEU A 97 12.21 5.90 3.48
CA LEU A 97 13.26 6.47 2.63
C LEU A 97 13.18 5.93 1.19
N PHE A 98 12.97 4.63 1.03
CA PHE A 98 12.80 4.00 -0.28
C PHE A 98 11.59 4.56 -1.04
N LEU A 99 10.46 4.74 -0.34
CA LEU A 99 9.24 5.32 -0.90
C LEU A 99 9.45 6.75 -1.38
N ILE A 100 10.02 7.62 -0.54
CA ILE A 100 10.32 9.01 -0.89
C ILE A 100 11.25 9.05 -2.09
N TRP A 101 12.38 8.33 -2.03
CA TRP A 101 13.33 8.28 -3.14
C TRP A 101 12.67 7.82 -4.44
N LYS A 102 11.87 6.75 -4.37
CA LYS A 102 11.23 6.18 -5.55
C LYS A 102 10.17 7.11 -6.12
N ALA A 103 9.36 7.74 -5.28
CA ALA A 103 8.35 8.71 -5.67
C ALA A 103 8.96 9.96 -6.29
N SER A 104 9.99 10.54 -5.64
CA SER A 104 10.72 11.71 -6.15
C SER A 104 11.34 11.42 -7.51
N LYS A 105 11.96 10.25 -7.69
CA LYS A 105 12.51 9.84 -8.99
C LYS A 105 11.41 9.72 -10.06
N GLU A 106 10.27 9.14 -9.72
CA GLU A 106 9.16 8.98 -10.67
C GLU A 106 8.50 10.32 -11.03
N ILE A 107 8.39 11.24 -10.08
CA ILE A 107 7.93 12.62 -10.29
C ILE A 107 8.89 13.35 -11.24
N HIS A 108 10.19 13.26 -10.99
CA HIS A 108 11.22 13.86 -11.83
C HIS A 108 11.17 13.32 -13.27
N GLU A 109 11.14 11.99 -13.43
CA GLU A 109 10.96 11.34 -14.74
C GLU A 109 9.67 11.78 -15.46
N SER A 110 8.60 12.07 -14.71
CA SER A 110 7.31 12.48 -15.28
C SER A 110 7.27 13.98 -15.66
N ILE A 111 8.10 14.82 -15.05
CA ILE A 111 8.18 16.27 -15.32
C ILE A 111 9.18 16.58 -16.44
N GLU A 112 10.31 15.87 -16.50
CA GLU A 112 11.40 16.19 -17.43
C GLU A 112 11.16 15.77 -18.89
N GLY A 113 10.13 14.96 -19.17
CA GLY A 113 9.62 14.71 -20.53
C GLY A 113 10.67 14.45 -21.63
N GLU A 114 10.98 13.19 -21.91
CA GLU A 114 11.52 12.70 -23.21
C GLU A 114 12.80 13.35 -23.81
N GLU A 115 13.62 14.13 -23.10
CA GLU A 115 14.89 14.65 -23.68
C GLU A 115 16.10 13.70 -23.62
N GLU A 116 16.01 12.53 -22.99
CA GLU A 116 17.06 11.51 -23.10
C GLU A 116 16.56 10.24 -23.79
N GLY A 117 16.89 10.12 -25.08
CA GLY A 117 16.81 8.91 -25.89
C GLY A 117 17.74 7.78 -25.41
N LEU A 118 17.65 7.39 -24.14
CA LEU A 118 18.44 6.31 -23.54
C LEU A 118 17.53 5.32 -22.83
N LYS A 119 17.12 4.30 -23.61
CA LYS A 119 16.63 3.00 -23.13
C LYS A 119 15.68 3.10 -21.94
N THR A 120 14.39 3.28 -22.20
CA THR A 120 13.33 2.90 -21.25
C THR A 120 13.64 1.47 -20.82
N ARG A 121 14.22 1.27 -19.63
CA ARG A 121 14.45 -0.07 -19.07
C ARG A 121 13.06 -0.65 -18.93
N VAL A 122 12.68 -1.50 -19.89
CA VAL A 122 11.50 -2.35 -19.75
C VAL A 122 11.66 -3.03 -18.41
N SER A 123 10.78 -2.69 -17.48
CA SER A 123 10.79 -3.31 -16.17
C SER A 123 10.68 -4.82 -16.42
N SER A 124 11.63 -5.60 -15.89
CA SER A 124 11.51 -7.04 -15.97
C SER A 124 10.23 -7.44 -15.24
N PHE A 125 9.43 -8.33 -15.83
CA PHE A 125 8.22 -8.85 -15.18
C PHE A 125 8.51 -9.31 -13.74
N LEU A 126 9.60 -10.06 -13.55
CA LEU A 126 10.03 -10.51 -12.23
C LEU A 126 10.41 -9.34 -11.31
N GLY A 127 11.10 -8.32 -11.86
CA GLY A 127 11.46 -7.11 -11.11
C GLY A 127 10.23 -6.34 -10.63
N ALA A 128 9.19 -6.25 -11.46
CA ALA A 128 7.92 -5.63 -11.09
C ALA A 128 7.22 -6.41 -9.96
N ILE A 129 7.17 -7.75 -10.05
CA ILE A 129 6.59 -8.59 -8.98
C ILE A 129 7.36 -8.43 -7.68
N VAL A 130 8.70 -8.48 -7.72
CA VAL A 130 9.54 -8.29 -6.53
C VAL A 130 9.31 -6.91 -5.92
N GLN A 131 9.23 -5.86 -6.75
CA GLN A 131 8.96 -4.50 -6.27
C GLN A 131 7.58 -4.38 -5.60
N ILE A 132 6.54 -4.99 -6.18
CA ILE A 132 5.21 -5.05 -5.59
C ILE A 132 5.26 -5.74 -4.23
N MET A 133 5.94 -6.89 -4.14
CA MET A 133 6.05 -7.64 -2.89
C MET A 133 6.83 -6.88 -1.81
N LEU A 134 7.94 -6.22 -2.16
CA LEU A 134 8.72 -5.43 -1.21
C LEU A 134 7.89 -4.29 -0.62
N LEU A 135 7.09 -3.63 -1.45
CA LEU A 135 6.26 -2.51 -1.01
C LEU A 135 5.06 -2.96 -0.23
N ASP A 136 4.45 -4.07 -0.63
CA ASP A 136 3.42 -4.72 0.17
C ASP A 136 3.96 -5.14 1.53
N ILE A 137 5.19 -5.64 1.65
CA ILE A 137 5.81 -5.97 2.95
C ILE A 137 5.92 -4.72 3.84
N ILE A 138 6.41 -3.61 3.30
CA ILE A 138 6.58 -2.35 4.04
C ILE A 138 5.23 -1.86 4.58
N PHE A 139 4.19 -1.82 3.74
CA PHE A 139 2.85 -1.39 4.15
C PHE A 139 2.12 -2.42 5.01
N SER A 140 2.33 -3.71 4.74
CA SER A 140 1.62 -4.78 5.43
C SER A 140 2.09 -4.94 6.87
N LEU A 141 3.36 -4.69 7.19
CA LEU A 141 3.85 -4.82 8.57
C LEU A 141 3.06 -3.94 9.54
N ASP A 142 2.85 -2.68 9.22
CA ASP A 142 2.10 -1.77 10.10
C ASP A 142 0.59 -2.12 10.16
N SER A 143 0.00 -2.49 9.01
CA SER A 143 -1.38 -2.95 8.97
C SER A 143 -1.64 -4.23 9.77
N VAL A 144 -0.69 -5.17 9.76
CA VAL A 144 -0.77 -6.46 10.47
C VAL A 144 -0.65 -6.22 11.97
N ILE A 145 0.26 -5.37 12.40
CA ILE A 145 0.38 -4.98 13.82
C ILE A 145 -0.91 -4.31 14.29
N THR A 146 -1.48 -3.41 13.48
CA THR A 146 -2.78 -2.77 13.77
C THR A 146 -3.90 -3.82 13.89
N ALA A 147 -3.96 -4.78 12.97
CA ALA A 147 -4.99 -5.83 12.96
C ALA A 147 -4.89 -6.73 14.21
N VAL A 148 -3.68 -7.13 14.58
CA VAL A 148 -3.43 -7.94 15.80
C VAL A 148 -3.82 -7.19 17.06
N GLY A 149 -3.69 -5.86 17.09
CA GLY A 149 -4.19 -5.02 18.18
C GLY A 149 -5.72 -4.90 18.25
N LEU A 150 -6.45 -5.24 17.18
CA LEU A 150 -7.90 -5.06 17.07
C LEU A 150 -8.71 -6.36 17.24
N SER A 151 -8.10 -7.52 17.02
CA SER A 151 -8.79 -8.81 17.15
C SER A 151 -7.86 -9.94 17.58
N ASP A 152 -8.32 -10.72 18.57
CA ASP A 152 -7.64 -11.93 19.04
C ASP A 152 -7.86 -13.16 18.12
N HIS A 153 -8.73 -13.03 17.11
CA HIS A 153 -9.12 -14.14 16.25
C HIS A 153 -8.37 -14.12 14.92
N LEU A 154 -7.27 -14.88 14.86
CA LEU A 154 -6.44 -15.03 13.66
C LEU A 154 -7.24 -15.35 12.39
N PHE A 155 -8.22 -16.25 12.48
CA PHE A 155 -9.05 -16.62 11.33
C PHE A 155 -9.91 -15.47 10.81
N ILE A 156 -10.38 -14.57 11.68
CA ILE A 156 -11.16 -13.39 11.27
C ILE A 156 -10.25 -12.40 10.54
N MET A 157 -9.04 -12.17 11.05
CA MET A 157 -8.05 -11.31 10.39
C MET A 157 -7.66 -11.86 9.01
N MET A 158 -7.38 -13.16 8.92
CA MET A 158 -7.07 -13.81 7.63
C MET A 158 -8.24 -13.71 6.65
N ALA A 159 -9.47 -13.95 7.11
CA ALA A 159 -10.66 -13.81 6.28
C ALA A 159 -10.84 -12.37 5.78
N ALA A 160 -10.62 -11.37 6.65
CA ALA A 160 -10.66 -9.96 6.27
C ALA A 160 -9.65 -9.64 5.16
N VAL A 161 -8.40 -10.10 5.28
CA VAL A 161 -7.37 -9.92 4.26
C VAL A 161 -7.76 -10.57 2.93
N VAL A 162 -8.27 -11.81 2.96
CA VAL A 162 -8.69 -12.52 1.74
C VAL A 162 -9.85 -11.79 1.05
N ILE A 163 -10.85 -11.35 1.81
CA ILE A 163 -12.00 -10.60 1.27
C ILE A 163 -11.53 -9.27 0.68
N ALA A 164 -10.72 -8.51 1.42
CA ALA A 164 -10.18 -7.24 0.98
C ALA A 164 -9.37 -7.39 -0.31
N VAL A 165 -8.44 -8.36 -0.37
CA VAL A 165 -7.68 -8.64 -1.59
C VAL A 165 -8.60 -9.05 -2.75
N GLY A 166 -9.63 -9.86 -2.51
CA GLY A 166 -10.61 -10.21 -3.53
C GLY A 166 -11.28 -8.98 -4.16
N VAL A 167 -11.70 -8.03 -3.33
CA VAL A 167 -12.24 -6.73 -3.78
C VAL A 167 -11.18 -5.95 -4.56
N MET A 168 -9.94 -5.91 -4.07
CA MET A 168 -8.83 -5.21 -4.73
C MET A 168 -8.50 -5.82 -6.10
N MET A 169 -8.52 -7.15 -6.25
CA MET A 169 -8.27 -7.82 -7.53
C MET A 169 -9.31 -7.42 -8.59
N PHE A 170 -10.56 -7.25 -8.19
CA PHE A 170 -11.60 -6.75 -9.07
C PHE A 170 -11.39 -5.27 -9.44
N ALA A 171 -10.99 -4.44 -8.46
CA ALA A 171 -10.80 -3.00 -8.64
C ALA A 171 -9.46 -2.60 -9.30
N ALA A 172 -8.44 -3.46 -9.26
CA ALA A 172 -7.08 -3.08 -9.65
C ALA A 172 -6.93 -2.73 -11.13
N ARG A 173 -7.68 -3.40 -12.02
CA ARG A 173 -7.67 -3.07 -13.45
C ARG A 173 -8.32 -1.71 -13.73
N PRO A 174 -9.58 -1.43 -13.34
CA PRO A 174 -10.19 -0.15 -13.61
C PRO A 174 -9.47 1.01 -12.91
N ILE A 175 -9.00 0.83 -11.68
CA ILE A 175 -8.19 1.85 -10.98
C ILE A 175 -6.90 2.12 -11.75
N GLY A 176 -6.17 1.07 -12.14
CA GLY A 176 -4.92 1.24 -12.89
C GLY A 176 -5.11 1.90 -14.24
N GLU A 177 -6.15 1.53 -14.98
CA GLU A 177 -6.48 2.20 -16.25
C GLU A 177 -6.92 3.66 -16.05
N PHE A 178 -7.55 3.99 -14.91
CA PHE A 178 -7.93 5.35 -14.58
C PHE A 178 -6.70 6.23 -14.27
N VAL A 179 -5.75 5.72 -13.49
CA VAL A 179 -4.49 6.39 -13.16
C VAL A 179 -3.63 6.58 -14.41
N ASP A 180 -3.53 5.56 -15.27
CA ASP A 180 -2.76 5.64 -16.53
C ASP A 180 -3.32 6.72 -17.48
N ARG A 181 -4.65 6.94 -17.48
CA ARG A 181 -5.31 7.92 -18.37
C ARG A 181 -5.26 9.36 -17.86
N HIS A 182 -5.02 9.59 -16.57
CA HIS A 182 -5.07 10.92 -15.96
C HIS A 182 -3.73 11.26 -15.29
N PRO A 183 -2.83 11.99 -15.99
CA PRO A 183 -1.50 12.32 -15.47
C PRO A 183 -1.53 13.05 -14.12
N SER A 184 -2.51 13.92 -13.90
CA SER A 184 -2.71 14.62 -12.62
C SER A 184 -3.00 13.65 -11.46
N VAL A 185 -3.78 12.60 -11.70
CA VAL A 185 -4.04 11.53 -10.73
C VAL A 185 -2.78 10.72 -10.46
N LYS A 186 -1.96 10.43 -11.49
CA LYS A 186 -0.64 9.81 -11.33
C LYS A 186 0.28 10.66 -10.43
N MET A 187 0.34 11.97 -10.66
CA MET A 187 1.14 12.89 -9.85
C MET A 187 0.63 12.98 -8.41
N LEU A 188 -0.69 12.98 -8.23
CA LEU A 188 -1.30 12.96 -6.91
C LEU A 188 -0.94 11.68 -6.15
N ALA A 189 -1.03 10.53 -6.81
CA ALA A 189 -0.63 9.23 -6.26
C ALA A 189 0.83 9.19 -5.81
N LEU A 190 1.75 9.71 -6.65
CA LEU A 190 3.18 9.82 -6.29
C LEU A 190 3.42 10.78 -5.13
N SER A 191 2.65 11.87 -5.05
CA SER A 191 2.72 12.80 -3.92
C SER A 191 2.26 12.16 -2.61
N PHE A 192 1.22 11.32 -2.66
CA PHE A 192 0.83 10.51 -1.50
C PHE A 192 1.88 9.48 -1.14
N LEU A 193 2.60 8.92 -2.11
CA LEU A 193 3.70 8.01 -1.83
C LEU A 193 4.82 8.70 -1.02
N ILE A 194 5.11 9.97 -1.30
CA ILE A 194 6.03 10.79 -0.49
C ILE A 194 5.44 11.01 0.91
N LEU A 195 4.17 11.37 1.01
CA LEU A 195 3.50 11.60 2.30
C LEU A 195 3.55 10.36 3.17
N VAL A 196 3.17 9.19 2.64
CA VAL A 196 3.22 7.91 3.36
C VAL A 196 4.66 7.54 3.68
N GLY A 197 5.60 7.73 2.74
CA GLY A 197 7.02 7.50 3.02
C GLY A 197 7.53 8.36 4.19
N PHE A 198 7.08 9.60 4.30
CA PHE A 198 7.38 10.47 5.42
C PHE A 198 6.70 10.01 6.72
N THR A 199 5.45 9.55 6.69
CA THR A 199 4.80 9.02 7.89
C THR A 199 5.48 7.76 8.40
N LEU A 200 5.95 6.87 7.53
CA LEU A 200 6.70 5.68 7.95
C LEU A 200 8.04 6.05 8.62
N ILE A 201 8.70 7.11 8.15
CA ILE A 201 9.89 7.64 8.82
C ILE A 201 9.51 8.16 10.21
N LEU A 202 8.44 8.93 10.35
CA LEU A 202 7.97 9.39 11.66
C LEU A 202 7.63 8.23 12.61
N GLU A 203 6.90 7.23 12.11
CA GLU A 203 6.54 6.04 12.88
C GLU A 203 7.77 5.22 13.31
N SER A 204 8.86 5.25 12.55
CA SER A 204 10.13 4.60 12.94
C SER A 204 10.85 5.29 14.11
N PHE A 205 10.45 6.51 14.47
CA PHE A 205 10.92 7.24 15.65
C PHE A 205 9.81 7.35 16.70
N ASP A 206 8.87 6.39 16.73
CA ASP A 206 7.72 6.34 17.63
C ASP A 206 6.78 7.56 17.58
N VAL A 207 6.93 8.42 16.55
CA VAL A 207 6.03 9.53 16.29
C VAL A 207 4.80 9.00 15.54
N HIS A 208 3.78 8.64 16.31
CA HIS A 208 2.54 8.08 15.78
C HIS A 208 1.71 9.15 15.07
N VAL A 209 1.51 8.97 13.76
CA VAL A 209 0.63 9.83 12.96
C VAL A 209 -0.75 9.16 12.85
N PRO A 210 -1.84 9.80 13.33
CA PRO A 210 -3.17 9.24 13.17
C PRO A 210 -3.52 9.05 11.68
N LYS A 211 -3.72 7.79 11.28
CA LYS A 211 -4.01 7.40 9.88
C LYS A 211 -5.22 8.14 9.29
N GLY A 212 -6.18 8.52 10.14
CA GLY A 212 -7.33 9.32 9.74
C GLY A 212 -6.97 10.66 9.09
N TYR A 213 -5.87 11.30 9.50
CA TYR A 213 -5.40 12.54 8.86
C TYR A 213 -4.85 12.28 7.45
N ILE A 214 -4.13 11.17 7.26
CA ILE A 214 -3.61 10.77 5.96
C ILE A 214 -4.77 10.43 5.03
N TYR A 215 -5.73 9.63 5.47
CA TYR A 215 -6.91 9.30 4.67
C TYR A 215 -7.77 10.50 4.34
N PHE A 216 -7.93 11.42 5.29
CA PHE A 216 -8.67 12.65 5.04
C PHE A 216 -7.97 13.49 3.97
N ALA A 217 -6.65 13.68 4.06
CA ALA A 217 -5.87 14.37 3.05
C ALA A 217 -6.02 13.70 1.69
N MET A 218 -5.94 12.36 1.63
CA MET A 218 -6.08 11.60 0.40
C MET A 218 -7.45 11.75 -0.24
N PHE A 219 -8.50 11.54 0.55
CA PHE A 219 -9.89 11.71 0.11
C PHE A 219 -10.13 13.14 -0.38
N PHE A 220 -9.68 14.14 0.37
CA PHE A 220 -9.83 15.54 0.02
C PHE A 220 -9.16 15.86 -1.32
N SER A 221 -7.89 15.48 -1.52
CA SER A 221 -7.23 15.79 -2.79
C SER A 221 -7.81 15.00 -3.96
N ILE A 222 -8.24 13.75 -3.77
CA ILE A 222 -8.95 13.00 -4.83
C ILE A 222 -10.28 13.67 -5.18
N ALA A 223 -11.01 14.19 -4.19
CA ALA A 223 -12.25 14.92 -4.42
C ALA A 223 -12.00 16.22 -5.21
N VAL A 224 -10.98 16.99 -4.83
CA VAL A 224 -10.55 18.20 -5.56
C VAL A 224 -10.12 17.84 -6.99
N GLU A 225 -9.34 16.78 -7.15
CA GLU A 225 -8.89 16.33 -8.47
C GLU A 225 -10.06 15.85 -9.33
N SER A 226 -11.04 15.18 -8.74
CA SER A 226 -12.27 14.79 -9.43
C SER A 226 -13.04 16.00 -9.95
N LEU A 227 -13.11 17.09 -9.16
CA LEU A 227 -13.71 18.35 -9.61
C LEU A 227 -12.89 19.00 -10.73
N ASN A 228 -11.56 18.95 -10.67
CA ASN A 228 -10.69 19.46 -11.74
C ASN A 228 -10.89 18.69 -13.05
N LEU A 229 -10.95 17.37 -13.00
CA LEU A 229 -11.23 16.52 -14.16
C LEU A 229 -12.60 16.80 -14.77
N LEU A 230 -13.62 17.04 -13.93
CA LEU A 230 -14.96 17.43 -14.39
C LEU A 230 -14.97 18.82 -15.05
N ARG A 231 -14.20 19.78 -14.52
CA ARG A 231 -14.06 21.12 -15.10
C ARG A 231 -13.35 21.07 -16.46
N SER A 232 -12.25 20.34 -16.56
CA SER A 232 -11.46 20.21 -17.79
C SER A 232 -12.27 19.62 -18.95
N LYS A 233 -13.19 18.68 -18.67
CA LYS A 233 -14.12 18.13 -19.68
C LYS A 233 -15.14 19.15 -20.22
N LYS A 234 -15.51 20.17 -19.43
CA LYS A 234 -16.49 21.20 -19.82
C LYS A 234 -15.87 22.39 -20.55
N HIS A 235 -14.59 22.64 -20.33
CA HIS A 235 -13.83 23.71 -20.99
C HIS A 235 -12.46 23.17 -21.42
N PRO A 236 -12.37 22.46 -22.56
CA PRO A 236 -11.09 22.19 -23.18
C PRO A 236 -10.45 23.54 -23.55
N LEU A 237 -9.26 23.80 -23.03
CA LEU A 237 -8.44 24.96 -23.39
C LEU A 237 -7.99 24.86 -24.86
#